data_AF-A0A4P0YDR0-F1
#
_entry.id   AF-A0A4P0YDR0-F1
#
_cell.length_a   1.000
_cell.length_b   1.000
_cell.length_c   1.000
_cell.angle_alpha   90.00
_cell.angle_beta   90.00
_cell.angle_gamma   90.00
#
_symmetry.space_group_name_H-M   'P 1'
#
loop_
_entity.id
_entity.type
_entity.pdbx_description
1 polymer ?
#
loop_
_entity_poly.entity_id
_entity_poly.type
_entity_poly.pdbx_seq_one_letter_code
_entity_poly.pdbx_strand_id
1 'polypeptide(L)'
;MNGVQIRIRGKVQGVGFRPFVWQLARAQARCGDVCNDGDGVLVRLVGGDDGFTAALADHCPPLGRIDNTACIPYRWAATPQDFTIRESGAGRMRTQIVPDAATCPACLAEMNDPRARRYRYPFINCTHCGPRLTIIRAMPYDRPFTAMAPFPLCSPCEAEFRDPADRRFHAQPVACPDCGPRLEWRAEGETLDGEAALQAAIARLAAGDIVAIKGIGGFHLACDAGNPAAVATLRARKHRPAKPLAVMLPTATGLPAAAAALMGSPAAPIVLIAKAQVSGLCDEIAPGLAEVGVMLPSNPLQHLLLQALARPIVMTSGNLSGRPPALSNAQALNELADIADGFLLHNRDIVQRMDDSLVRSSGEMLRRARGYVPDALPLPPGLGDIPPLLALGADMKNTFCLARGSEAVLSQHFGDLGEEGVEQQWRSALQLMQSIYAFVPQRVVVDAHPGYRSTQWAASLPLPLETVLHHHAHARGMPGGAPLAA
;
A
#
# COMPACT_ATOMS: atom_id res chain seq x y z
N MET A 1 -23.63 -22.49 -31.04
CA MET A 1 -22.72 -22.26 -29.90
C MET A 1 -23.53 -22.43 -28.63
N ASN A 2 -22.99 -23.07 -27.58
CA ASN A 2 -23.73 -23.42 -26.35
C ASN A 2 -23.20 -22.68 -25.11
N GLY A 3 -22.38 -21.65 -25.31
CA GLY A 3 -21.80 -20.84 -24.25
C GLY A 3 -21.28 -19.51 -24.76
N VAL A 4 -20.77 -18.70 -23.83
CA VAL A 4 -20.05 -17.47 -24.10
C VAL A 4 -18.70 -17.49 -23.38
N GLN A 5 -17.72 -16.82 -23.97
CA GLN A 5 -16.41 -16.57 -23.39
C GLN A 5 -16.25 -15.06 -23.21
N ILE A 6 -16.03 -14.66 -21.96
CA ILE A 6 -15.88 -13.26 -21.56
C ILE A 6 -14.43 -13.05 -21.13
N ARG A 7 -13.73 -12.17 -21.86
CA ARG A 7 -12.38 -11.71 -21.55
C ARG A 7 -12.47 -10.41 -20.77
N ILE A 8 -11.89 -10.38 -19.58
CA ILE A 8 -11.90 -9.22 -18.68
C ILE A 8 -10.46 -8.74 -18.50
N ARG A 9 -10.23 -7.45 -18.80
CA ARG A 9 -8.93 -6.79 -18.69
C ARG A 9 -8.99 -5.64 -17.70
N GLY A 10 -7.85 -5.34 -17.08
CA GLY A 10 -7.66 -4.29 -16.09
C GLY A 10 -7.01 -4.83 -14.82
N LYS A 11 -7.26 -4.15 -13.70
CA LYS A 11 -6.79 -4.57 -12.37
C LYS A 11 -7.68 -5.67 -11.81
N VAL A 12 -7.57 -6.86 -12.39
CA VAL A 12 -8.46 -8.02 -12.08
C VAL A 12 -7.69 -9.24 -11.56
N GLN A 13 -6.39 -9.12 -11.34
CA GLN A 13 -5.54 -10.19 -10.79
C GLN A 13 -5.00 -9.77 -9.42
N GLY A 14 -4.85 -10.72 -8.49
CA GLY A 14 -4.36 -10.43 -7.14
C GLY A 14 -5.33 -9.68 -6.22
N VAL A 15 -6.58 -9.46 -6.66
CA VAL A 15 -7.61 -8.64 -5.97
C VAL A 15 -8.81 -9.43 -5.46
N GLY A 16 -8.76 -10.77 -5.48
CA GLY A 16 -9.93 -11.59 -5.15
C GLY A 16 -10.99 -11.63 -6.26
N PHE A 17 -10.60 -11.40 -7.52
CA PHE A 17 -11.54 -11.38 -8.65
C PHE A 17 -12.10 -12.75 -9.05
N ARG A 18 -11.25 -13.79 -9.22
CA ARG A 18 -11.74 -15.16 -9.54
C ARG A 18 -12.74 -15.71 -8.51
N PRO A 19 -12.50 -15.57 -7.19
CA PRO A 19 -13.46 -15.93 -6.16
C PRO A 19 -14.77 -15.16 -6.30
N PHE A 20 -14.70 -13.85 -6.54
CA PHE A 20 -15.87 -13.02 -6.80
C PHE A 20 -16.68 -13.51 -8.02
N VAL A 21 -16.01 -13.79 -9.15
CA VAL A 21 -16.65 -14.36 -10.35
C VAL A 21 -17.35 -15.69 -10.01
N TRP A 22 -16.70 -16.55 -9.24
CA TRP A 22 -17.26 -17.83 -8.81
C TRP A 22 -18.49 -17.65 -7.91
N GLN A 23 -18.43 -16.72 -6.95
CA GLN A 23 -19.56 -16.40 -6.07
C GLN A 23 -20.74 -15.83 -6.87
N LEU A 24 -20.47 -14.93 -7.81
CA LEU A 24 -21.49 -14.34 -8.68
C LEU A 24 -22.14 -15.41 -9.58
N ALA A 25 -21.34 -16.30 -10.17
CA ALA A 25 -21.84 -17.39 -10.99
C ALA A 25 -22.77 -18.31 -10.20
N ARG A 26 -22.42 -18.65 -8.94
CA ARG A 26 -23.30 -19.43 -8.07
C ARG A 26 -24.58 -18.70 -7.70
N ALA A 27 -24.49 -17.41 -7.37
CA ALA A 27 -25.66 -16.59 -7.04
C ALA A 27 -26.66 -16.50 -8.20
N GLN A 28 -26.17 -16.55 -9.44
CA GLN A 28 -26.99 -16.55 -10.66
C GLN A 28 -27.24 -17.96 -11.23
N ALA A 29 -26.91 -19.03 -10.51
CA ALA A 29 -27.05 -20.43 -10.93
C ALA A 29 -26.44 -20.73 -12.32
N ARG A 30 -25.28 -20.13 -12.62
CA ARG A 30 -24.54 -20.32 -13.87
C ARG A 30 -23.56 -21.49 -13.76
N CYS A 31 -23.34 -22.17 -14.87
CA CYS A 31 -22.32 -23.22 -15.01
C CYS A 31 -21.17 -22.74 -15.92
N GLY A 32 -19.95 -23.20 -15.68
CA GLY A 32 -18.78 -22.72 -16.44
C GLY A 32 -17.45 -22.78 -15.70
N ASP A 33 -16.54 -21.88 -16.07
CA ASP A 33 -15.30 -21.70 -15.33
C ASP A 33 -14.72 -20.29 -15.40
N VAL A 34 -13.80 -20.02 -14.48
CA VAL A 34 -12.95 -18.83 -14.48
C VAL A 34 -11.48 -19.22 -14.30
N CYS A 35 -10.58 -18.55 -15.03
CA CYS A 35 -9.13 -18.66 -14.81
C CYS A 35 -8.42 -17.32 -15.04
N ASN A 36 -7.22 -17.18 -14.48
CA ASN A 36 -6.28 -16.12 -14.88
C ASN A 36 -5.36 -16.63 -15.98
N ASP A 37 -4.99 -15.75 -16.91
CA ASP A 37 -3.89 -15.95 -17.85
C ASP A 37 -3.11 -14.63 -18.05
N GLY A 38 -2.22 -14.57 -19.05
CA GLY A 38 -1.39 -13.38 -19.32
C GLY A 38 -2.17 -12.12 -19.75
N ASP A 39 -3.42 -12.27 -20.21
CA ASP A 39 -4.23 -11.18 -20.75
C ASP A 39 -5.32 -10.68 -19.78
N GLY A 40 -5.43 -11.29 -18.59
CA GLY A 40 -6.38 -10.88 -17.55
C GLY A 40 -7.14 -12.06 -16.96
N VAL A 41 -8.47 -11.92 -16.85
CA VAL A 41 -9.38 -12.99 -16.39
C VAL A 41 -10.19 -13.49 -17.58
N LEU A 42 -10.25 -14.81 -17.73
CA LEU A 42 -11.11 -15.48 -18.70
C LEU A 42 -12.25 -16.17 -17.97
N VAL A 43 -13.48 -15.82 -18.35
CA VAL A 43 -14.69 -16.47 -17.86
C VAL A 43 -15.35 -17.19 -19.02
N ARG A 44 -15.78 -18.43 -18.81
CA ARG A 44 -16.55 -19.21 -19.78
C ARG A 44 -17.86 -19.60 -19.11
N LEU A 45 -18.98 -19.27 -19.72
CA LEU A 45 -20.32 -19.59 -19.24
C LEU A 45 -21.01 -20.56 -20.20
N VAL A 46 -21.88 -21.40 -19.65
CA VAL A 46 -22.91 -22.11 -20.41
C VAL A 46 -24.07 -21.15 -20.69
N GLY A 47 -24.57 -21.13 -21.92
CA GLY A 47 -25.60 -20.17 -22.34
C GLY A 47 -25.03 -18.78 -22.71
N GLY A 48 -25.90 -17.75 -22.66
CA GLY A 48 -25.55 -16.36 -22.96
C GLY A 48 -24.88 -15.63 -21.79
N ASP A 49 -24.54 -14.35 -21.97
CA ASP A 49 -24.07 -13.49 -20.87
C ASP A 49 -25.19 -13.20 -19.85
N ASP A 50 -26.44 -13.05 -20.31
CA ASP A 50 -27.66 -12.73 -19.55
C ASP A 50 -27.44 -11.76 -18.36
N GLY A 51 -26.64 -10.70 -18.58
CA GLY A 51 -26.37 -9.66 -17.58
C GLY A 51 -25.20 -9.95 -16.63
N PHE A 52 -24.48 -11.05 -16.81
CA PHE A 52 -23.32 -11.42 -15.99
C PHE A 52 -22.21 -10.35 -16.06
N THR A 53 -21.90 -9.85 -17.27
CA THR A 53 -20.90 -8.80 -17.46
C THR A 53 -21.28 -7.50 -16.76
N ALA A 54 -22.56 -7.12 -16.78
CA ALA A 54 -23.05 -5.94 -16.05
C ALA A 54 -22.90 -6.11 -14.54
N ALA A 55 -23.31 -7.28 -14.00
CA ALA A 55 -23.19 -7.57 -12.58
C ALA A 55 -21.72 -7.62 -12.09
N LEU A 56 -20.79 -8.06 -12.94
CA LEU A 56 -19.35 -8.00 -12.66
C LEU A 56 -18.84 -6.55 -12.51
N ALA A 57 -19.33 -5.63 -13.35
CA ALA A 57 -18.97 -4.22 -13.28
C ALA A 57 -19.55 -3.56 -12.01
N ASP A 58 -20.83 -3.83 -11.71
CA ASP A 58 -21.54 -3.22 -10.58
C ASP A 58 -20.98 -3.64 -9.21
N HIS A 59 -20.49 -4.88 -9.11
CA HIS A 59 -20.04 -5.46 -7.84
C HIS A 59 -18.53 -5.76 -7.81
N CYS A 60 -17.75 -5.11 -8.67
CA CYS A 60 -16.31 -5.30 -8.77
C CYS A 60 -15.63 -5.20 -7.38
N PRO A 61 -14.72 -6.11 -7.00
CA PRO A 61 -14.05 -6.08 -5.71
C PRO A 61 -13.36 -4.73 -5.45
N PRO A 62 -13.19 -4.27 -4.19
CA PRO A 62 -12.73 -2.91 -3.87
C PRO A 62 -11.35 -2.53 -4.42
N LEU A 63 -10.46 -3.50 -4.62
CA LEU A 63 -9.14 -3.28 -5.20
C LEU A 63 -9.11 -3.54 -6.71
N GLY A 64 -10.21 -4.06 -7.25
CA GLY A 64 -10.33 -4.43 -8.64
C GLY A 64 -10.84 -3.27 -9.50
N ARG A 65 -10.43 -3.26 -10.77
CA ARG A 65 -10.97 -2.36 -11.78
C ARG A 65 -11.07 -3.09 -13.12
N ILE A 66 -12.24 -3.04 -13.73
CA ILE A 66 -12.48 -3.58 -15.06
C ILE A 66 -12.30 -2.44 -16.06
N ASP A 67 -11.28 -2.55 -16.91
CA ASP A 67 -10.98 -1.55 -17.94
C ASP A 67 -11.67 -1.90 -19.27
N ASN A 68 -11.78 -3.20 -19.59
CA ASN A 68 -12.42 -3.67 -20.81
C ASN A 68 -12.98 -5.10 -20.63
N THR A 69 -14.12 -5.36 -21.24
CA THR A 69 -14.74 -6.69 -21.35
C THR A 69 -15.05 -7.01 -22.81
N ALA A 70 -14.57 -8.15 -23.29
CA ALA A 70 -14.91 -8.65 -24.63
C ALA A 70 -15.64 -9.99 -24.50
N CYS A 71 -16.87 -10.05 -25.00
CA CYS A 71 -17.68 -11.27 -25.02
C CYS A 71 -17.72 -11.83 -26.43
N ILE A 72 -17.33 -13.09 -26.58
CA ILE A 72 -17.42 -13.83 -27.84
C ILE A 72 -18.18 -15.14 -27.61
N PRO A 73 -18.90 -15.68 -28.61
CA PRO A 73 -19.59 -16.93 -28.41
C PRO A 73 -18.60 -18.11 -28.38
N TYR A 74 -18.94 -19.12 -27.58
CA TYR A 74 -18.05 -20.25 -27.25
C TYR A 74 -18.78 -21.59 -27.41
N ARG A 75 -18.02 -22.64 -27.72
CA ARG A 75 -18.56 -24.01 -27.84
C ARG A 75 -17.85 -24.93 -26.86
N TRP A 76 -18.60 -25.37 -25.85
CA TRP A 76 -18.19 -26.43 -24.94
C TRP A 76 -18.25 -27.78 -25.65
N ALA A 77 -17.17 -28.57 -25.53
CA ALA A 77 -17.16 -29.96 -26.00
C ALA A 77 -18.05 -30.84 -25.11
N ALA A 78 -17.98 -30.64 -23.80
CA ALA A 78 -18.91 -31.18 -22.80
C ALA A 78 -19.39 -30.02 -21.92
N THR A 79 -20.71 -29.91 -21.73
CA THR A 79 -21.30 -28.85 -20.93
C THR A 79 -20.99 -29.11 -19.44
N PRO A 80 -20.32 -28.19 -18.73
CA PRO A 80 -20.08 -28.34 -17.30
C PRO A 80 -21.40 -28.25 -16.52
N GLN A 81 -21.49 -29.02 -15.43
CA GLN A 81 -22.65 -29.00 -14.52
C GLN A 81 -22.47 -28.01 -13.35
N ASP A 82 -21.24 -27.55 -13.13
CA ASP A 82 -20.88 -26.64 -12.05
C ASP A 82 -20.12 -25.43 -12.61
N PHE A 83 -19.91 -24.42 -11.75
CA PHE A 83 -18.97 -23.34 -12.01
C PHE A 83 -17.67 -23.55 -11.21
N THR A 84 -16.53 -23.61 -11.90
CA THR A 84 -15.24 -23.95 -11.27
C THR A 84 -14.18 -22.87 -11.44
N ILE A 85 -13.31 -22.71 -10.44
CA ILE A 85 -12.10 -21.89 -10.57
C ILE A 85 -11.00 -22.82 -11.08
N ARG A 86 -10.59 -22.66 -12.34
CA ARG A 86 -9.52 -23.46 -12.92
C ARG A 86 -8.16 -22.91 -12.51
N GLU A 87 -7.16 -23.80 -12.48
CA GLU A 87 -5.76 -23.40 -12.36
C GLU A 87 -5.39 -22.42 -13.49
N SER A 88 -4.53 -21.46 -13.14
CA SER A 88 -4.07 -20.48 -14.10
C SER A 88 -3.23 -21.14 -15.20
N GLY A 89 -3.47 -20.78 -16.46
CA GLY A 89 -2.76 -21.37 -17.58
C GLY A 89 -1.26 -21.01 -17.58
N ALA A 90 -0.43 -21.89 -18.14
CA ALA A 90 0.99 -21.63 -18.40
C ALA A 90 1.14 -20.53 -19.47
N GLY A 91 1.23 -19.29 -19.02
CA GLY A 91 1.62 -18.12 -19.82
C GLY A 91 2.46 -17.22 -18.93
N ARG A 92 3.29 -16.35 -19.54
CA ARG A 92 4.02 -15.31 -18.78
C ARG A 92 2.99 -14.44 -18.06
N MET A 93 2.74 -14.74 -16.79
CA MET A 93 1.79 -14.00 -15.97
C MET A 93 2.24 -12.54 -15.90
N ARG A 94 1.42 -11.64 -16.43
CA ARG A 94 1.49 -10.19 -16.13
C ARG A 94 0.73 -9.93 -14.83
N THR A 95 1.10 -10.59 -13.74
CA THR A 95 0.40 -10.39 -12.46
C THR A 95 0.65 -8.98 -11.97
N GLN A 96 -0.37 -8.14 -12.02
CA GLN A 96 -0.34 -6.83 -11.42
C GLN A 96 -0.36 -6.99 -9.90
N ILE A 97 0.70 -6.53 -9.24
CA ILE A 97 0.71 -6.42 -7.78
C ILE A 97 -0.05 -5.17 -7.41
N VAL A 98 -1.02 -5.33 -6.52
CA VAL A 98 -1.79 -4.20 -6.03
C VAL A 98 -1.08 -3.50 -4.87
N PRO A 99 -1.31 -2.18 -4.67
CA PRO A 99 -0.74 -1.45 -3.56
C PRO A 99 -1.19 -2.01 -2.20
N ASP A 100 -0.44 -1.66 -1.15
CA ASP A 100 -0.93 -1.83 0.21
C ASP A 100 -2.26 -1.10 0.38
N ALA A 101 -3.25 -1.76 0.98
CA ALA A 101 -4.61 -1.25 1.07
C ALA A 101 -5.08 -1.14 2.52
N ALA A 102 -5.79 -0.06 2.83
CA ALA A 102 -6.35 0.18 4.15
C ALA A 102 -7.36 -0.90 4.56
N THR A 103 -7.48 -1.17 5.86
CA THR A 103 -8.41 -2.16 6.42
C THR A 103 -9.82 -1.95 5.85
N CYS A 104 -10.38 -2.97 5.20
CA CYS A 104 -11.72 -2.86 4.62
C CYS A 104 -12.81 -2.86 5.71
N PRO A 105 -14.02 -2.33 5.44
CA PRO A 105 -15.11 -2.29 6.41
C PRO A 105 -15.46 -3.66 7.01
N ALA A 106 -15.39 -4.74 6.21
CA ALA A 106 -15.68 -6.10 6.69
C ALA A 106 -14.64 -6.60 7.71
N CYS A 107 -13.35 -6.32 7.49
CA CYS A 107 -12.32 -6.66 8.47
C CYS A 107 -12.41 -5.76 9.71
N LEU A 108 -12.74 -4.48 9.55
CA LEU A 108 -12.95 -3.59 10.69
C LEU A 108 -14.14 -4.05 11.56
N ALA A 109 -15.24 -4.47 10.94
CA ALA A 109 -16.38 -5.03 11.66
C ALA A 109 -16.02 -6.31 12.43
N GLU A 110 -15.30 -7.24 11.79
CA GLU A 110 -14.82 -8.47 12.45
C GLU A 110 -13.83 -8.19 13.59
N MET A 111 -12.95 -7.20 13.44
CA MET A 111 -12.03 -6.79 14.50
C MET A 111 -12.78 -6.24 15.73
N ASN A 112 -13.94 -5.61 15.51
CA ASN A 112 -14.73 -4.98 16.55
C ASN A 112 -15.84 -5.89 17.12
N ASP A 113 -16.02 -7.11 16.59
CA ASP A 113 -17.01 -8.07 17.08
C ASP A 113 -16.40 -8.97 18.17
N PRO A 114 -16.84 -8.89 19.44
CA PRO A 114 -16.32 -9.72 20.54
C PRO A 114 -16.50 -11.23 20.34
N ARG A 115 -17.40 -11.65 19.43
CA ARG A 115 -17.65 -13.06 19.11
C ARG A 115 -16.75 -13.57 17.99
N ALA A 116 -16.10 -12.68 17.24
CA ALA A 116 -15.24 -13.06 16.14
C ALA A 116 -13.90 -13.62 16.64
N ARG A 117 -13.38 -14.64 15.94
CA ARG A 117 -12.05 -15.22 16.23
C ARG A 117 -10.91 -14.19 16.13
N ARG A 118 -11.09 -13.15 15.34
CA ARG A 118 -10.12 -12.06 15.13
C ARG A 118 -10.51 -10.77 15.86
N TYR A 119 -11.33 -10.87 16.91
CA TYR A 119 -11.62 -9.74 17.79
C TYR A 119 -10.31 -9.09 18.27
N ARG A 120 -10.21 -7.77 18.07
CA ARG A 120 -9.04 -6.94 18.38
C ARG A 120 -7.70 -7.42 17.80
N TYR A 121 -7.71 -8.25 16.76
CA TYR A 121 -6.47 -8.77 16.17
C TYR A 121 -5.78 -7.70 15.29
N PRO A 122 -4.58 -7.21 15.66
CA PRO A 122 -3.95 -6.03 15.05
C PRO A 122 -3.36 -6.27 13.63
N PHE A 123 -3.44 -7.51 13.13
CA PHE A 123 -2.98 -7.89 11.80
C PHE A 123 -4.11 -8.48 10.94
N ILE A 124 -5.38 -8.25 11.29
CA ILE A 124 -6.50 -8.72 10.47
C ILE A 124 -6.47 -8.13 9.06
N ASN A 125 -6.63 -9.00 8.07
CA ASN A 125 -6.81 -8.63 6.67
C ASN A 125 -7.59 -9.71 5.91
N CYS A 126 -7.99 -9.39 4.68
CA CYS A 126 -8.57 -10.32 3.70
C CYS A 126 -7.95 -10.10 2.32
N THR A 127 -8.52 -10.71 1.27
CA THR A 127 -8.08 -10.49 -0.12
C THR A 127 -8.23 -9.03 -0.58
N HIS A 128 -9.14 -8.27 0.03
CA HIS A 128 -9.48 -6.89 -0.35
C HIS A 128 -8.76 -5.80 0.44
N CYS A 129 -7.92 -6.13 1.43
CA CYS A 129 -7.18 -5.14 2.21
C CYS A 129 -5.88 -5.69 2.82
N GLY A 130 -5.12 -4.82 3.48
CA GLY A 130 -3.90 -5.15 4.21
C GLY A 130 -2.63 -4.94 3.38
N PRO A 131 -1.46 -5.31 3.93
CA PRO A 131 -0.19 -5.13 3.26
C PRO A 131 -0.08 -6.00 2.00
N ARG A 132 0.64 -5.48 1.01
CA ARG A 132 0.94 -6.11 -0.27
C ARG A 132 2.41 -5.86 -0.59
N LEU A 133 2.74 -4.80 -1.34
CA LEU A 133 4.10 -4.53 -1.79
C LEU A 133 5.10 -4.48 -0.61
N THR A 134 4.70 -3.93 0.53
CA THR A 134 5.56 -3.82 1.73
C THR A 134 6.01 -5.15 2.33
N ILE A 135 5.37 -6.26 2.00
CA ILE A 135 5.70 -7.59 2.54
C ILE A 135 6.20 -8.59 1.50
N ILE A 136 6.28 -8.20 0.22
CA ILE A 136 6.70 -9.11 -0.86
C ILE A 136 8.22 -9.16 -0.94
N ARG A 137 8.79 -10.36 -0.86
CA ARG A 137 10.22 -10.62 -1.04
C ARG A 137 10.57 -10.98 -2.47
N ALA A 138 9.71 -11.77 -3.13
CA ALA A 138 9.91 -12.21 -4.50
C ALA A 138 8.57 -12.58 -5.15
N MET A 139 8.59 -12.77 -6.47
CA MET A 139 7.47 -13.30 -7.24
C MET A 139 7.65 -14.80 -7.52
N PRO A 140 6.55 -15.59 -7.66
CA PRO A 140 5.14 -15.18 -7.64
C PRO A 140 4.63 -14.71 -6.27
N TYR A 141 3.52 -13.96 -6.24
CA TYR A 141 2.92 -13.47 -4.99
C TYR A 141 2.22 -14.61 -4.22
N ASP A 142 3.03 -15.37 -3.50
CA ASP A 142 2.60 -16.47 -2.63
C ASP A 142 3.23 -16.35 -1.24
N ARG A 143 2.53 -16.85 -0.22
CA ARG A 143 2.92 -16.72 1.20
C ARG A 143 4.41 -17.02 1.47
N PRO A 144 5.05 -18.09 0.93
CA PRO A 144 6.46 -18.38 1.17
C PRO A 144 7.44 -17.29 0.69
N PHE A 145 7.02 -16.47 -0.28
CA PHE A 145 7.81 -15.37 -0.83
C PHE A 145 7.44 -14.02 -0.22
N THR A 146 6.88 -14.02 0.99
CA THR A 146 6.49 -12.81 1.72
C THR A 146 7.05 -12.77 3.15
N ALA A 147 6.87 -11.65 3.84
CA ALA A 147 7.12 -11.52 5.28
C ALA A 147 6.23 -12.44 6.14
N MET A 148 5.23 -13.11 5.56
CA MET A 148 4.35 -14.04 6.24
C MET A 148 4.84 -15.50 6.18
N ALA A 149 5.95 -15.78 5.47
CA ALA A 149 6.54 -17.11 5.38
C ALA A 149 6.88 -17.76 6.74
N PRO A 150 7.40 -17.02 7.75
CA PRO A 150 7.69 -17.59 9.07
C PRO A 150 6.44 -17.96 9.90
N PHE A 151 5.24 -17.64 9.42
CA PHE A 151 3.98 -17.81 10.13
C PHE A 151 3.15 -18.91 9.44
N PRO A 152 3.33 -20.20 9.77
CA PRO A 152 2.55 -21.28 9.18
C PRO A 152 1.06 -21.14 9.56
N LEU A 153 0.15 -21.40 8.62
CA LEU A 153 -1.29 -21.28 8.88
C LEU A 153 -1.75 -22.36 9.87
N CYS A 154 -2.51 -21.96 10.90
CA CYS A 154 -3.26 -22.92 11.70
C CYS A 154 -4.41 -23.52 10.89
N SER A 155 -4.90 -24.70 11.27
CA SER A 155 -5.97 -25.41 10.54
C SER A 155 -7.20 -24.53 10.24
N PRO A 156 -7.68 -23.68 11.16
CA PRO A 156 -8.82 -22.81 10.87
C PRO A 156 -8.52 -21.65 9.92
N CYS A 157 -7.27 -21.19 9.79
CA CYS A 157 -6.90 -20.22 8.75
C CYS A 157 -6.66 -20.92 7.40
N GLU A 158 -6.11 -22.13 7.41
CA GLU A 158 -5.94 -22.96 6.21
C GLU A 158 -7.28 -23.29 5.55
N ALA A 159 -8.30 -23.59 6.35
CA ALA A 159 -9.66 -23.83 5.86
C ALA A 159 -10.23 -22.61 5.12
N GLU A 160 -10.17 -21.42 5.74
CA GLU A 160 -10.60 -20.16 5.11
C GLU A 160 -9.75 -19.80 3.87
N PHE A 161 -8.45 -20.11 3.89
CA PHE A 161 -7.56 -19.87 2.77
C PHE A 161 -7.92 -20.73 1.54
N ARG A 162 -8.49 -21.92 1.75
CA ARG A 162 -8.85 -22.87 0.69
C ARG A 162 -10.32 -22.84 0.27
N ASP A 163 -11.20 -22.21 1.05
CA ASP A 163 -12.63 -22.14 0.76
C ASP A 163 -12.97 -20.95 -0.17
N PRO A 164 -13.40 -21.18 -1.44
CA PRO A 164 -13.79 -20.11 -2.36
C PRO A 164 -14.97 -19.25 -1.90
N ALA A 165 -15.77 -19.72 -0.94
CA ALA A 165 -16.84 -18.96 -0.33
C ALA A 165 -16.35 -17.98 0.75
N ASP A 166 -15.16 -18.19 1.32
CA ASP A 166 -14.60 -17.27 2.33
C ASP A 166 -13.93 -16.05 1.67
N ARG A 167 -14.09 -14.87 2.29
CA ARG A 167 -13.40 -13.64 1.85
C ARG A 167 -11.87 -13.70 1.97
N ARG A 168 -11.33 -14.73 2.63
CA ARG A 168 -9.90 -14.99 2.82
C ARG A 168 -9.36 -16.07 1.90
N PHE A 169 -10.16 -16.55 0.94
CA PHE A 169 -9.70 -17.47 -0.07
C PHE A 169 -8.47 -16.93 -0.83
N HIS A 170 -7.35 -17.65 -0.75
CA HIS A 170 -6.03 -17.22 -1.26
C HIS A 170 -5.55 -15.85 -0.75
N ALA A 171 -6.00 -15.40 0.42
CA ALA A 171 -5.41 -14.23 1.09
C ALA A 171 -4.02 -14.60 1.62
N GLN A 172 -2.98 -14.38 0.81
CA GLN A 172 -1.59 -14.71 1.17
C GLN A 172 -1.15 -14.23 2.56
N PRO A 173 -1.56 -13.03 3.04
CA PRO A 173 -1.19 -12.57 4.38
C PRO A 173 -2.18 -12.96 5.49
N VAL A 174 -3.13 -13.87 5.25
CA VAL A 174 -4.12 -14.27 6.26
C VAL A 174 -3.42 -14.83 7.52
N ALA A 175 -3.94 -14.45 8.68
CA ALA A 175 -3.51 -14.99 9.96
C ALA A 175 -4.59 -14.77 11.03
N CYS A 176 -4.36 -15.30 12.23
CA CYS A 176 -5.15 -15.07 13.44
C CYS A 176 -4.19 -14.98 14.66
N PRO A 177 -4.69 -14.71 15.88
CA PRO A 177 -3.86 -14.69 17.09
C PRO A 177 -3.02 -15.96 17.32
N ASP A 178 -3.49 -17.13 16.86
CA ASP A 178 -2.81 -18.41 17.08
C ASP A 178 -1.59 -18.61 16.18
N CYS A 179 -1.66 -18.18 14.92
CA CYS A 179 -0.64 -18.48 13.90
C CYS A 179 0.09 -17.25 13.35
N GLY A 180 -0.38 -16.05 13.67
CA GLY A 180 0.10 -14.83 13.06
C GLY A 180 1.09 -14.02 13.88
N PRO A 181 1.44 -12.83 13.37
CA PRO A 181 2.28 -11.88 14.09
C PRO A 181 1.66 -11.43 15.42
N ARG A 182 2.53 -10.97 16.32
CA ARG A 182 2.20 -10.46 17.65
C ARG A 182 2.82 -9.10 17.87
N LEU A 183 2.12 -8.27 18.66
CA LEU A 183 2.65 -7.01 19.14
C LEU A 183 3.63 -7.26 20.28
N GLU A 184 4.61 -6.37 20.37
CA GLU A 184 5.59 -6.32 21.45
C GLU A 184 5.75 -4.86 21.87
N TRP A 185 5.75 -4.58 23.16
CA TRP A 185 6.05 -3.28 23.74
C TRP A 185 7.44 -3.31 24.37
N ARG A 186 8.22 -2.25 24.20
CA ARG A 186 9.51 -2.07 24.88
C ARG A 186 9.69 -0.63 25.37
N ALA A 187 9.99 -0.46 26.65
CA ALA A 187 10.40 0.82 27.26
C ALA A 187 11.17 0.54 28.56
N GLU A 188 12.27 1.23 28.84
CA GLU A 188 12.97 1.23 30.15
C GLU A 188 13.17 -0.16 30.82
N GLY A 189 13.46 -1.21 30.03
CA GLY A 189 13.66 -2.57 30.54
C GLY A 189 12.38 -3.39 30.73
N GLU A 190 11.21 -2.80 30.50
CA GLU A 190 9.92 -3.48 30.39
C GLU A 190 9.76 -4.08 28.98
N THR A 191 9.24 -5.31 28.92
CA THR A 191 8.80 -5.94 27.67
C THR A 191 7.45 -6.62 27.89
N LEU A 192 6.46 -6.26 27.08
CA LEU A 192 5.11 -6.82 27.13
C LEU A 192 4.71 -7.32 25.74
N ASP A 193 3.79 -8.27 25.66
CA ASP A 193 3.33 -8.87 24.41
C ASP A 193 1.81 -8.78 24.22
N GLY A 194 1.37 -8.84 22.96
CA GLY A 194 -0.05 -8.96 22.61
C GLY A 194 -0.89 -7.76 23.05
N GLU A 195 -2.03 -8.01 23.71
CA GLU A 195 -2.93 -6.94 24.16
C GLU A 195 -2.28 -6.06 25.24
N ALA A 196 -1.43 -6.63 26.11
CA ALA A 196 -0.73 -5.85 27.14
C ALA A 196 0.22 -4.82 26.51
N ALA A 197 0.89 -5.19 25.40
CA ALA A 197 1.73 -4.27 24.64
C ALA A 197 0.93 -3.09 24.05
N LEU A 198 -0.26 -3.38 23.50
CA LEU A 198 -1.16 -2.36 22.99
C LEU A 198 -1.62 -1.40 24.10
N GLN A 199 -2.03 -1.94 25.25
CA GLN A 199 -2.49 -1.13 26.38
C GLN A 199 -1.38 -0.24 26.96
N ALA A 200 -0.14 -0.75 27.04
CA ALA A 200 1.01 0.05 27.47
C ALA A 200 1.25 1.24 26.52
N ALA A 201 1.22 1.01 25.21
CA ALA A 201 1.37 2.10 24.24
C ALA A 201 0.24 3.15 24.34
N ILE A 202 -1.01 2.71 24.54
CA ILE A 202 -2.15 3.60 24.76
C ILE A 202 -1.95 4.45 26.02
N ALA A 203 -1.52 3.83 27.13
CA ALA A 203 -1.30 4.52 28.39
C ALA A 203 -0.20 5.59 28.29
N ARG A 204 0.93 5.27 27.63
CA ARG A 204 2.04 6.22 27.43
C ARG A 204 1.65 7.38 26.51
N LEU A 205 0.97 7.10 25.39
CA LEU A 205 0.43 8.16 24.53
C LEU A 205 -0.55 9.07 25.28
N ALA A 206 -1.44 8.49 26.10
CA ALA A 206 -2.38 9.26 26.91
C ALA A 206 -1.70 10.10 28.01
N ALA A 207 -0.53 9.64 28.51
CA ALA A 207 0.30 10.36 29.47
C ALA A 207 1.12 11.52 28.84
N GLY A 208 1.13 11.64 27.51
CA GLY A 208 1.85 12.69 26.78
C GLY A 208 3.25 12.28 26.30
N ASP A 209 3.58 11.00 26.38
CA ASP A 209 4.86 10.47 25.88
C ASP A 209 4.88 10.34 24.35
N ILE A 210 6.08 10.17 23.81
CA ILE A 210 6.36 9.90 22.41
C ILE A 210 6.57 8.40 22.23
N VAL A 211 5.72 7.75 21.44
CA VAL A 211 5.82 6.32 21.14
C VAL A 211 6.23 6.10 19.69
N ALA A 212 7.24 5.27 19.47
CA ALA A 212 7.57 4.75 18.14
C ALA A 212 6.67 3.55 17.81
N ILE A 213 5.90 3.63 16.73
CA ILE A 213 4.92 2.61 16.32
C ILE A 213 5.36 2.00 15.00
N LYS A 214 5.49 0.67 14.96
CA LYS A 214 5.74 -0.06 13.72
C LYS A 214 4.47 -0.09 12.86
N GLY A 215 4.55 0.51 11.67
CA GLY A 215 3.47 0.58 10.70
C GLY A 215 3.55 -0.50 9.62
N ILE A 216 2.92 -0.24 8.47
CA ILE A 216 2.95 -1.13 7.32
C ILE A 216 4.23 -0.95 6.49
N GLY A 217 4.63 0.30 6.24
CA GLY A 217 5.74 0.66 5.36
C GLY A 217 6.97 1.26 6.06
N GLY A 218 6.97 1.31 7.38
CA GLY A 218 8.05 1.84 8.21
C GLY A 218 7.56 2.13 9.63
N PHE A 219 8.42 2.75 10.42
CA PHE A 219 8.07 3.25 11.75
C PHE A 219 7.51 4.68 11.70
N HIS A 220 6.69 5.01 12.68
CA HIS A 220 6.21 6.37 12.95
C HIS A 220 6.50 6.76 14.39
N LEU A 221 6.71 8.05 14.63
CA LEU A 221 6.69 8.65 15.97
C LEU A 221 5.32 9.27 16.20
N ALA A 222 4.71 8.91 17.32
CA ALA A 222 3.39 9.35 17.72
C ALA A 222 3.38 9.99 19.09
N CYS A 223 2.57 11.02 19.25
CA CYS A 223 2.25 11.68 20.51
C CYS A 223 0.87 12.34 20.40
N ASP A 224 0.28 12.76 21.51
CA ASP A 224 -0.98 13.54 21.49
C ASP A 224 -0.79 14.85 20.70
N ALA A 225 -1.58 15.05 19.65
CA ALA A 225 -1.48 16.24 18.80
C ALA A 225 -2.15 17.48 19.41
N GLY A 226 -2.94 17.30 20.48
CA GLY A 226 -3.53 18.37 21.26
C GLY A 226 -2.68 18.80 22.46
N ASN A 227 -1.54 18.14 22.72
CA ASN A 227 -0.64 18.44 23.84
C ASN A 227 0.59 19.24 23.36
N PRO A 228 0.66 20.57 23.61
CA PRO A 228 1.77 21.40 23.16
C PRO A 228 3.13 20.95 23.69
N ALA A 229 3.19 20.46 24.94
CA ALA A 229 4.45 20.02 25.56
C ALA A 229 5.00 18.74 24.89
N ALA A 230 4.13 17.78 24.57
CA ALA A 230 4.50 16.57 23.87
C ALA A 230 5.00 16.89 22.44
N VAL A 231 4.28 17.75 21.72
CA VAL A 231 4.65 18.17 20.36
C VAL A 231 5.96 18.96 20.35
N ALA A 232 6.17 19.87 21.31
CA ALA A 232 7.42 20.61 21.45
C ALA A 232 8.60 19.67 21.75
N THR A 233 8.41 18.69 22.63
CA THR A 233 9.42 17.66 22.96
C THR A 233 9.78 16.84 21.73
N LEU A 234 8.77 16.40 20.96
CA LEU A 234 8.99 15.67 19.71
C LEU A 234 9.79 16.50 18.69
N ARG A 235 9.45 17.78 18.53
CA ARG A 235 10.18 18.69 17.63
C ARG A 235 11.63 18.90 18.06
N ALA A 236 11.87 19.05 19.35
CA ALA A 236 13.21 19.21 19.92
C ALA A 236 14.05 17.95 19.67
N ARG A 237 13.59 16.77 20.10
CA ARG A 237 14.32 15.51 19.94
C ARG A 237 14.55 15.14 18.47
N LYS A 238 13.58 15.43 17.59
CA LYS A 238 13.70 15.17 16.14
C LYS A 238 14.45 16.27 15.37
N HIS A 239 14.87 17.35 16.01
CA HIS A 239 15.50 18.51 15.37
C HIS A 239 14.67 19.07 14.19
N ARG A 240 13.35 19.19 14.39
CA ARG A 240 12.38 19.58 13.36
C ARG A 240 11.54 20.79 13.80
N PRO A 241 12.08 22.02 13.73
CA PRO A 241 11.45 23.20 14.35
C PRO A 241 10.13 23.60 13.69
N ALA A 242 10.06 23.69 12.36
CA ALA A 242 8.90 24.29 11.67
C ALA A 242 8.15 23.34 10.73
N LYS A 243 8.81 22.31 10.17
CA LYS A 243 8.20 21.45 9.15
C LYS A 243 6.92 20.79 9.72
N PRO A 244 5.77 20.87 9.04
CA PRO A 244 4.49 20.42 9.58
C PRO A 244 4.51 18.93 9.91
N LEU A 245 3.76 18.57 10.94
CA LEU A 245 3.56 17.20 11.40
C LEU A 245 2.22 16.69 10.87
N ALA A 246 2.20 15.48 10.32
CA ALA A 246 0.97 14.84 9.91
C ALA A 246 0.23 14.32 11.15
N VAL A 247 -1.10 14.41 11.15
CA VAL A 247 -1.94 14.03 12.28
C VAL A 247 -2.95 12.98 11.84
N MET A 248 -3.07 11.92 12.64
CA MET A 248 -4.13 10.92 12.49
C MET A 248 -5.34 11.31 13.32
N LEU A 249 -6.51 11.37 12.69
CA LEU A 249 -7.78 11.70 13.34
C LEU A 249 -8.58 10.42 13.61
N PRO A 250 -9.32 10.33 14.73
CA PRO A 250 -10.14 9.16 15.03
C PRO A 250 -11.32 8.98 14.07
N THR A 251 -11.82 10.07 13.49
CA THR A 251 -12.97 10.08 12.57
C THR A 251 -12.83 11.19 11.52
N ALA A 252 -13.54 11.03 10.40
CA ALA A 252 -13.70 12.07 9.38
C ALA A 252 -14.89 13.02 9.65
N THR A 253 -15.61 12.84 10.76
CA THR A 253 -16.77 13.67 11.11
C THR A 253 -16.39 15.15 11.15
N GLY A 254 -17.14 15.99 10.42
CA GLY A 254 -16.89 17.44 10.36
C GLY A 254 -15.88 17.89 9.30
N LEU A 255 -15.23 16.95 8.59
CA LEU A 255 -14.29 17.28 7.52
C LEU A 255 -15.02 17.47 6.17
N PRO A 256 -14.43 18.22 5.22
CA PRO A 256 -14.98 18.34 3.87
C PRO A 256 -15.16 16.96 3.19
N ALA A 257 -16.29 16.76 2.52
CA ALA A 257 -16.64 15.47 1.91
C ALA A 257 -15.57 14.94 0.95
N ALA A 258 -14.96 15.82 0.13
CA ALA A 258 -13.88 15.44 -0.77
C ALA A 258 -12.64 14.92 -0.02
N ALA A 259 -12.26 15.57 1.08
CA ALA A 259 -11.13 15.13 1.92
C ALA A 259 -11.44 13.81 2.64
N ALA A 260 -12.66 13.68 3.18
CA ALA A 260 -13.13 12.45 3.82
C ALA A 260 -13.13 11.26 2.85
N ALA A 261 -13.57 11.47 1.61
CA ALA A 261 -13.55 10.44 0.56
C ALA A 261 -12.12 10.02 0.19
N LEU A 262 -11.18 10.96 0.05
CA LEU A 262 -9.77 10.66 -0.21
C LEU A 262 -9.16 9.84 0.93
N MET A 263 -9.33 10.27 2.18
CA MET A 263 -8.81 9.54 3.35
C MET A 263 -9.48 8.18 3.58
N GLY A 264 -10.76 8.05 3.26
CA GLY A 264 -11.52 6.80 3.37
C GLY A 264 -11.29 5.82 2.21
N SER A 265 -10.54 6.22 1.18
CA SER A 265 -10.16 5.34 0.07
C SER A 265 -9.22 4.21 0.53
N PRO A 266 -9.10 3.10 -0.23
CA PRO A 266 -8.13 2.05 0.09
C PRO A 266 -6.69 2.55 0.19
N ALA A 267 -6.34 3.66 -0.47
CA ALA A 267 -4.99 4.23 -0.38
C ALA A 267 -4.73 4.91 0.97
N ALA A 268 -5.77 5.45 1.62
CA ALA A 268 -5.72 6.21 2.88
C ALA A 268 -4.50 7.16 2.97
N PRO A 269 -4.40 8.15 2.07
CA PRO A 269 -3.32 9.13 2.07
C PRO A 269 -3.48 10.15 3.21
N ILE A 270 -2.42 10.88 3.48
CA ILE A 270 -2.49 12.16 4.17
C ILE A 270 -3.12 13.18 3.21
N VAL A 271 -4.12 13.93 3.68
CA VAL A 271 -4.80 14.99 2.93
C VAL A 271 -4.52 16.34 3.58
N LEU A 272 -4.05 17.31 2.79
CA LEU A 272 -3.95 18.70 3.23
C LEU A 272 -5.34 19.34 3.28
N ILE A 273 -5.71 19.86 4.46
CA ILE A 273 -6.95 20.63 4.68
C ILE A 273 -6.65 21.88 5.50
N ALA A 274 -7.58 22.83 5.51
CA ALA A 274 -7.42 24.06 6.29
C ALA A 274 -7.39 23.74 7.79
N LYS A 275 -6.40 24.29 8.51
CA LYS A 275 -6.21 24.06 9.95
C LYS A 275 -7.47 24.41 10.76
N ALA A 276 -8.18 25.47 10.37
CA ALA A 276 -9.43 25.91 11.00
C ALA A 276 -10.57 24.87 10.94
N GLN A 277 -10.48 23.86 10.06
CA GLN A 277 -11.46 22.78 9.94
C GLN A 277 -11.16 21.58 10.85
N VAL A 278 -10.05 21.62 11.60
CA VAL A 278 -9.62 20.52 12.47
C VAL A 278 -9.52 21.02 13.90
N SER A 279 -10.33 20.44 14.79
CA SER A 279 -10.30 20.74 16.21
C SER A 279 -9.33 19.82 16.97
N GLY A 280 -8.91 20.25 18.16
CA GLY A 280 -8.08 19.43 19.05
C GLY A 280 -6.60 19.34 18.66
N LEU A 281 -6.11 20.26 17.84
CA LEU A 281 -4.69 20.37 17.49
C LEU A 281 -4.05 21.56 18.21
N CYS A 282 -2.81 21.41 18.67
CA CYS A 282 -2.01 22.56 19.11
C CYS A 282 -1.42 23.32 17.89
N ASP A 283 -1.05 24.58 18.09
CA ASP A 283 -0.54 25.44 17.01
C ASP A 283 0.81 24.98 16.47
N GLU A 284 1.59 24.28 17.29
CA GLU A 284 2.89 23.72 16.97
C GLU A 284 2.80 22.56 15.97
N ILE A 285 1.62 22.05 15.61
CA ILE A 285 1.49 21.02 14.56
C ILE A 285 1.96 21.55 13.20
N ALA A 286 1.56 22.78 12.85
CA ALA A 286 1.87 23.42 11.57
C ALA A 286 2.06 24.94 11.77
N PRO A 287 3.16 25.36 12.43
CA PRO A 287 3.37 26.76 12.79
C PRO A 287 3.51 27.63 11.54
N GLY A 288 2.78 28.76 11.51
CA GLY A 288 2.78 29.70 10.38
C GLY A 288 2.12 29.21 9.09
N LEU A 289 1.45 28.05 9.11
CA LEU A 289 0.75 27.49 7.96
C LEU A 289 -0.77 27.50 8.17
N ALA A 290 -1.51 27.73 7.08
CA ALA A 290 -2.97 27.68 7.05
C ALA A 290 -3.51 26.26 6.85
N GLU A 291 -2.66 25.33 6.41
CA GLU A 291 -3.02 23.94 6.11
C GLU A 291 -2.33 22.96 7.06
N VAL A 292 -3.00 21.84 7.34
CA VAL A 292 -2.49 20.71 8.11
C VAL A 292 -2.71 19.42 7.33
N GLY A 293 -1.75 18.51 7.41
CA GLY A 293 -1.89 17.17 6.83
C GLY A 293 -2.58 16.23 7.81
N VAL A 294 -3.77 15.75 7.43
CA VAL A 294 -4.55 14.81 8.24
C VAL A 294 -4.69 13.46 7.55
N MET A 295 -4.81 12.39 8.33
CA MET A 295 -5.07 11.04 7.85
C MET A 295 -6.04 10.30 8.77
N LEU A 296 -6.63 9.22 8.28
CA LEU A 296 -7.45 8.30 9.07
C LEU A 296 -6.67 7.01 9.40
N PRO A 297 -7.10 6.23 10.41
CA PRO A 297 -6.58 4.91 10.65
C PRO A 297 -6.72 4.05 9.39
N SER A 298 -5.61 3.45 8.98
CA SER A 298 -5.52 2.69 7.72
C SER A 298 -5.12 1.25 7.94
N ASN A 299 -4.69 0.87 9.13
CA ASN A 299 -4.40 -0.51 9.50
C ASN A 299 -5.03 -0.85 10.86
N PRO A 300 -5.17 -2.15 11.19
CA PRO A 300 -5.93 -2.55 12.39
C PRO A 300 -5.31 -2.02 13.69
N LEU A 301 -3.99 -1.95 13.79
CA LEU A 301 -3.30 -1.37 14.94
C LEU A 301 -3.66 0.10 15.14
N GLN A 302 -3.67 0.89 14.07
CA GLN A 302 -4.09 2.29 14.12
C GLN A 302 -5.55 2.43 14.55
N HIS A 303 -6.44 1.55 14.07
CA HIS A 303 -7.84 1.57 14.52
C HIS A 303 -7.95 1.32 16.02
N LEU A 304 -7.26 0.30 16.55
CA LEU A 304 -7.29 -0.03 17.98
C LEU A 304 -6.76 1.12 18.85
N LEU A 305 -5.66 1.77 18.43
CA LEU A 305 -5.09 2.92 19.11
C LEU A 305 -6.07 4.10 19.16
N LEU A 306 -6.65 4.50 18.02
CA LEU A 306 -7.53 5.67 17.94
C LEU A 306 -8.92 5.40 18.55
N GLN A 307 -9.40 4.16 18.54
CA GLN A 307 -10.60 3.76 19.27
C GLN A 307 -10.43 3.93 20.79
N ALA A 308 -9.24 3.65 21.33
CA ALA A 308 -8.97 3.79 22.76
C ALA A 308 -8.64 5.23 23.17
N LEU A 309 -7.85 5.95 22.37
CA LEU A 309 -7.40 7.31 22.68
C LEU A 309 -8.47 8.38 22.44
N ALA A 310 -9.36 8.14 21.47
CA ALA A 310 -10.46 9.03 21.05
C ALA A 310 -10.03 10.50 20.81
N ARG A 311 -8.80 10.72 20.35
CA ARG A 311 -8.22 12.05 20.12
C ARG A 311 -7.22 12.05 18.95
N PRO A 312 -6.91 13.21 18.34
CA PRO A 312 -5.88 13.32 17.32
C PRO A 312 -4.49 12.97 17.84
N ILE A 313 -3.72 12.18 17.08
CA ILE A 313 -2.31 11.89 17.40
C ILE A 313 -1.40 12.25 16.23
N VAL A 314 -0.21 12.73 16.53
CA VAL A 314 0.84 12.91 15.51
C VAL A 314 1.21 11.56 14.92
N MET A 315 1.42 11.51 13.61
CA MET A 315 1.98 10.34 12.90
C MET A 315 3.03 10.81 11.91
N THR A 316 4.22 11.11 12.42
CA THR A 316 5.37 11.50 11.58
C THR A 316 6.30 10.31 11.36
N SER A 317 7.07 10.30 10.27
CA SER A 317 8.04 9.23 9.99
C SER A 317 9.01 9.00 11.16
N GLY A 318 9.27 7.74 11.50
CA GLY A 318 10.18 7.34 12.57
C GLY A 318 11.62 7.28 12.06
N ASN A 319 12.25 8.45 11.91
CA ASN A 319 13.62 8.61 11.45
C ASN A 319 14.28 9.82 12.10
N LEU A 320 15.61 9.76 12.19
CA LEU A 320 16.46 10.94 12.35
C LEU A 320 16.34 11.84 11.10
N SER A 321 16.42 13.16 11.30
CA SER A 321 16.41 14.10 10.18
C SER A 321 17.56 13.80 9.21
N GLY A 322 17.29 13.72 7.91
CA GLY A 322 18.30 13.41 6.90
C GLY A 322 18.60 11.90 6.73
N ARG A 323 17.78 11.02 7.30
CA ARG A 323 17.87 9.56 7.12
C ARG A 323 16.51 8.98 6.74
N PRO A 324 16.46 7.85 6.01
CA PRO A 324 15.21 7.17 5.74
C PRO A 324 14.59 6.57 7.03
N PRO A 325 13.27 6.31 7.05
CA PRO A 325 12.60 5.53 8.09
C PRO A 325 13.27 4.19 8.34
N ALA A 326 13.37 3.84 9.63
CA ALA A 326 13.74 2.50 10.04
C ALA A 326 12.72 1.48 9.51
N LEU A 327 13.21 0.27 9.18
CA LEU A 327 12.36 -0.84 8.73
C LEU A 327 12.38 -2.03 9.70
N SER A 328 13.51 -2.26 10.36
CA SER A 328 13.66 -3.34 11.33
C SER A 328 13.46 -2.86 12.76
N ASN A 329 13.04 -3.78 13.65
CA ASN A 329 12.89 -3.48 15.07
C ASN A 329 14.22 -3.03 15.69
N ALA A 330 15.32 -3.70 15.34
CA ALA A 330 16.66 -3.36 15.84
C ALA A 330 17.10 -1.96 15.41
N GLN A 331 16.85 -1.59 14.15
CA GLN A 331 17.16 -0.27 13.64
C GLN A 331 16.34 0.81 14.36
N ALA A 332 15.04 0.60 14.53
CA ALA A 332 14.18 1.55 15.23
C ALA A 332 14.60 1.74 16.70
N LEU A 333 14.89 0.65 17.41
CA LEU A 333 15.34 0.69 18.81
C LEU A 333 16.68 1.44 18.97
N ASN A 334 17.58 1.37 17.99
CA ASN A 334 18.85 2.08 18.02
C ASN A 334 18.67 3.55 17.62
N GLU A 335 18.13 3.81 16.44
CA GLU A 335 18.09 5.16 15.86
C GLU A 335 17.07 6.10 16.52
N LEU A 336 16.04 5.57 17.19
CA LEU A 336 14.99 6.37 17.83
C LEU A 336 15.08 6.35 19.36
N ALA A 337 16.12 5.75 19.95
CA ALA A 337 16.29 5.65 21.41
C ALA A 337 16.23 7.01 22.11
N ASP A 338 16.86 8.03 21.52
CA ASP A 338 16.90 9.39 22.08
C ASP A 338 15.65 10.23 21.74
N ILE A 339 14.68 9.65 21.02
CA ILE A 339 13.48 10.34 20.57
C ILE A 339 12.22 9.78 21.23
N ALA A 340 12.02 8.47 21.16
CA ALA A 340 10.82 7.80 21.66
C ALA A 340 11.01 7.34 23.11
N ASP A 341 10.00 7.58 23.94
CA ASP A 341 9.94 7.10 25.32
C ASP A 341 9.51 5.61 25.38
N GLY A 342 9.00 5.05 24.27
CA GLY A 342 8.69 3.63 24.16
C GLY A 342 8.38 3.17 22.74
N PHE A 343 8.34 1.85 22.55
CA PHE A 343 8.27 1.23 21.23
C PHE A 343 7.15 0.20 21.17
N LEU A 344 6.20 0.41 20.26
CA LEU A 344 5.18 -0.57 19.90
C LEU A 344 5.60 -1.28 18.59
N LEU A 345 6.18 -2.45 18.76
CA LEU A 345 6.79 -3.28 17.72
C LEU A 345 5.88 -4.44 17.30
N HIS A 346 6.29 -5.14 16.25
CA HIS A 346 5.76 -6.46 15.92
C HIS A 346 6.76 -7.31 15.14
N ASN A 347 6.54 -8.62 15.14
CA ASN A 347 7.42 -9.62 14.51
C ASN A 347 7.13 -9.89 13.02
N ARG A 348 6.19 -9.18 12.38
CA ARG A 348 6.12 -9.16 10.89
C ARG A 348 7.17 -8.20 10.32
N ASP A 349 8.01 -8.69 9.41
CA ASP A 349 8.98 -7.84 8.71
C ASP A 349 8.30 -6.83 7.77
N ILE A 350 8.94 -5.68 7.63
CA ILE A 350 8.65 -4.71 6.57
C ILE A 350 9.78 -4.87 5.55
N VAL A 351 9.45 -5.39 4.37
CA VAL A 351 10.44 -5.71 3.32
C VAL A 351 10.75 -4.49 2.47
N GLN A 352 9.75 -3.63 2.25
CA GLN A 352 9.90 -2.41 1.47
C GLN A 352 9.46 -1.21 2.28
N ARG A 353 10.30 -0.16 2.26
CA ARG A 353 9.90 1.16 2.73
C ARG A 353 8.75 1.67 1.87
N MET A 354 7.73 2.19 2.54
CA MET A 354 6.62 2.85 1.88
C MET A 354 6.09 4.00 2.76
N ASP A 355 6.53 5.21 2.43
CA ASP A 355 6.08 6.43 3.10
C ASP A 355 4.57 6.67 2.87
N ASP A 356 3.94 7.43 3.75
CA ASP A 356 2.55 7.84 3.55
C ASP A 356 2.44 8.82 2.38
N SER A 357 1.53 8.50 1.46
CA SER A 357 1.19 9.38 0.35
C SER A 357 0.56 10.68 0.86
N LEU A 358 0.76 11.77 0.12
CA LEU A 358 0.27 13.10 0.46
C LEU A 358 -0.46 13.69 -0.73
N VAL A 359 -1.70 14.12 -0.51
CA VAL A 359 -2.54 14.79 -1.51
C VAL A 359 -3.14 16.07 -0.94
N ARG A 360 -3.54 17.01 -1.81
CA ARG A 360 -4.45 18.10 -1.42
C ARG A 360 -5.89 17.63 -1.46
N SER A 361 -6.78 18.35 -0.79
CA SER A 361 -8.24 18.13 -0.88
C SER A 361 -8.81 18.24 -2.30
N SER A 362 -8.12 18.94 -3.20
CA SER A 362 -8.43 19.02 -4.64
C SER A 362 -8.14 17.71 -5.40
N GLY A 363 -7.44 16.76 -4.79
CA GLY A 363 -6.93 15.54 -5.45
C GLY A 363 -5.53 15.68 -6.04
N GLU A 364 -4.90 16.87 -5.95
CA GLU A 364 -3.52 17.06 -6.39
C GLU A 364 -2.54 16.19 -5.57
N MET A 365 -1.75 15.37 -6.27
CA MET A 365 -0.77 14.47 -5.67
C MET A 365 0.54 15.21 -5.37
N LEU A 366 0.94 15.26 -4.10
CA LEU A 366 2.19 15.88 -3.65
C LEU A 366 3.28 14.84 -3.33
N ARG A 367 2.89 13.66 -2.87
CA ARG A 367 3.79 12.51 -2.66
C ARG A 367 3.06 11.22 -3.00
N ARG A 368 3.53 10.52 -4.04
CA ARG A 368 3.04 9.21 -4.43
C ARG A 368 3.86 8.10 -3.77
N ALA A 369 3.27 7.35 -2.85
CA ALA A 369 3.90 6.23 -2.16
C ALA A 369 2.85 5.18 -1.73
N ARG A 370 2.61 4.98 -0.43
CA ARG A 370 1.67 3.99 0.10
C ARG A 370 0.28 4.14 -0.50
N GLY A 371 -0.35 3.03 -0.88
CA GLY A 371 -1.69 3.03 -1.45
C GLY A 371 -1.76 3.30 -2.96
N TYR A 372 -0.66 3.75 -3.58
CA TYR A 372 -0.58 4.00 -5.02
C TYR A 372 0.50 3.16 -5.70
N VAL A 373 1.64 2.94 -5.05
CA VAL A 373 2.72 2.10 -5.60
C VAL A 373 2.38 0.62 -5.36
N PRO A 374 2.47 -0.27 -6.36
CA PRO A 374 3.11 -0.08 -7.67
C PRO A 374 2.09 0.02 -8.83
N ASP A 375 0.93 0.66 -8.67
CA ASP A 375 -0.01 0.77 -9.79
C ASP A 375 0.66 1.43 -11.00
N ALA A 376 0.44 0.84 -12.19
CA ALA A 376 0.93 1.36 -13.44
C ALA A 376 0.08 2.55 -13.92
N LEU A 377 0.73 3.48 -14.60
CA LEU A 377 0.10 4.60 -15.29
C LEU A 377 0.12 4.33 -16.79
N PRO A 378 -1.01 4.49 -17.51
CA PRO A 378 -1.02 4.38 -18.95
C PRO A 378 -0.18 5.51 -19.56
N LEU A 379 0.60 5.20 -20.59
CA LEU A 379 1.30 6.20 -21.37
C LEU A 379 0.34 6.92 -22.34
N PRO A 380 0.67 8.16 -22.75
CA PRO A 380 -0.15 8.90 -23.70
C PRO A 380 -0.36 8.14 -25.03
N PRO A 381 -1.49 8.38 -25.73
CA PRO A 381 -1.71 7.83 -27.06
C PRO A 381 -0.54 8.09 -28.00
N GLY A 382 -0.12 7.06 -28.75
CA GLY A 382 1.07 7.10 -29.62
C GLY A 382 2.35 6.54 -28.99
N LEU A 383 2.38 6.32 -27.67
CA LEU A 383 3.49 5.67 -26.96
C LEU A 383 3.09 4.26 -26.48
N GLY A 384 2.85 3.35 -27.44
CA GLY A 384 2.33 2.00 -27.15
C GLY A 384 3.35 0.86 -27.15
N ASP A 385 4.54 1.09 -27.72
CA ASP A 385 5.57 0.05 -27.89
C ASP A 385 6.95 0.56 -27.52
N ILE A 386 7.05 1.24 -26.36
CA ILE A 386 8.35 1.72 -25.89
C ILE A 386 9.21 0.55 -25.36
N PRO A 387 10.51 0.50 -25.68
CA PRO A 387 11.41 -0.48 -25.10
C PRO A 387 11.54 -0.26 -23.58
N PRO A 388 11.95 -1.28 -22.80
CA PRO A 388 12.17 -1.15 -21.36
C PRO A 388 13.14 0.00 -21.03
N LEU A 389 12.60 1.08 -20.47
CA LEU A 389 13.33 2.29 -20.13
C LEU A 389 13.27 2.53 -18.62
N LEU A 390 14.44 2.73 -18.00
CA LEU A 390 14.58 3.12 -16.60
C LEU A 390 14.87 4.61 -16.52
N ALA A 391 13.97 5.40 -15.95
CA ALA A 391 14.24 6.81 -15.65
C ALA A 391 14.58 6.96 -14.16
N LEU A 392 15.71 7.60 -13.83
CA LEU A 392 16.16 7.69 -12.44
C LEU A 392 15.61 8.92 -11.71
N GLY A 393 15.18 9.96 -12.43
CA GLY A 393 14.69 11.22 -11.86
C GLY A 393 15.76 12.09 -11.19
N ALA A 394 15.32 13.11 -10.46
CA ALA A 394 16.13 14.07 -9.73
C ALA A 394 16.58 13.55 -8.37
N ASP A 395 17.60 14.16 -7.80
CA ASP A 395 18.07 13.83 -6.45
C ASP A 395 17.07 14.18 -5.36
N MET A 396 16.35 15.30 -5.49
CA MET A 396 15.37 15.74 -4.50
C MET A 396 13.99 15.16 -4.76
N LYS A 397 13.35 14.67 -3.69
CA LYS A 397 12.03 14.03 -3.73
C LYS A 397 11.98 12.87 -4.75
N ASN A 398 13.08 12.15 -4.88
CA ASN A 398 13.32 11.19 -5.94
C ASN A 398 12.23 10.12 -6.05
N THR A 399 11.95 9.77 -7.31
CA THR A 399 11.23 8.57 -7.74
C THR A 399 11.86 8.09 -9.03
N PHE A 400 12.09 6.79 -9.17
CA PHE A 400 12.45 6.20 -10.45
C PHE A 400 11.21 5.68 -11.18
N CYS A 401 11.31 5.49 -12.49
CA CYS A 401 10.24 5.01 -13.34
C CYS A 401 10.70 3.81 -14.18
N LEU A 402 9.89 2.76 -14.23
CA LEU A 402 10.02 1.64 -15.17
C LEU A 402 8.96 1.79 -16.26
N ALA A 403 9.36 2.04 -17.49
CA ALA A 403 8.43 2.23 -18.60
C ALA A 403 8.65 1.17 -19.69
N ARG A 404 7.58 0.49 -20.13
CA ARG A 404 7.62 -0.56 -21.19
C ARG A 404 6.26 -0.70 -21.85
N GLY A 405 6.25 -0.83 -23.18
CA GLY A 405 5.02 -0.97 -23.95
C GLY A 405 4.20 0.31 -23.86
N SER A 406 3.02 0.24 -23.21
CA SER A 406 2.09 1.35 -23.05
C SER A 406 1.90 1.79 -21.60
N GLU A 407 2.79 1.38 -20.69
CA GLU A 407 2.65 1.60 -19.26
C GLU A 407 3.96 2.09 -18.62
N ALA A 408 3.82 2.90 -17.58
CA ALA A 408 4.89 3.39 -16.73
C ALA A 408 4.58 3.10 -15.26
N VAL A 409 5.53 2.54 -14.53
CA VAL A 409 5.41 2.28 -13.10
C VAL A 409 6.40 3.15 -12.35
N LEU A 410 5.88 4.11 -11.60
CA LEU A 410 6.67 4.94 -10.69
C LEU A 410 6.91 4.21 -9.37
N SER A 411 8.13 4.33 -8.85
CA SER A 411 8.50 3.88 -7.52
C SER A 411 7.79 4.68 -6.42
N GLN A 412 8.01 4.25 -5.18
CA GLN A 412 7.76 5.09 -4.02
C GLN A 412 8.72 6.28 -3.95
N HIS A 413 8.34 7.26 -3.15
CA HIS A 413 9.15 8.41 -2.79
C HIS A 413 10.38 8.00 -1.95
N PHE A 414 11.58 8.35 -2.40
CA PHE A 414 12.82 8.09 -1.66
C PHE A 414 13.31 9.28 -0.84
N GLY A 415 12.76 10.47 -1.06
CA GLY A 415 13.25 11.69 -0.41
C GLY A 415 14.45 12.24 -1.17
N ASP A 416 15.51 12.60 -0.46
CA ASP A 416 16.75 13.12 -1.05
C ASP A 416 17.77 11.99 -1.20
N LEU A 417 18.29 11.78 -2.41
CA LEU A 417 19.29 10.74 -2.67
C LEU A 417 20.65 11.01 -1.98
N GLY A 418 20.88 12.24 -1.52
CA GLY A 418 22.03 12.63 -0.74
C GLY A 418 22.05 12.12 0.70
N GLU A 419 20.90 11.71 1.22
CA GLU A 419 20.74 11.23 2.59
C GLU A 419 21.37 9.85 2.80
N GLU A 420 21.99 9.67 3.97
CA GLU A 420 22.65 8.43 4.34
C GLU A 420 21.64 7.27 4.38
N GLY A 421 21.98 6.14 3.74
CA GLY A 421 21.13 4.94 3.70
C GLY A 421 20.03 4.94 2.63
N VAL A 422 19.75 6.07 1.95
CA VAL A 422 18.73 6.13 0.88
C VAL A 422 19.13 5.28 -0.32
N GLU A 423 20.39 5.28 -0.72
CA GLU A 423 20.87 4.49 -1.87
C GLU A 423 20.57 2.99 -1.74
N GLN A 424 20.79 2.41 -0.56
CA GLN A 424 20.53 0.99 -0.33
C GLN A 424 19.04 0.66 -0.47
N GLN A 425 18.17 1.50 0.08
CA GLN A 425 16.72 1.34 -0.04
C GLN A 425 16.25 1.52 -1.48
N TRP A 426 16.81 2.50 -2.20
CA TRP A 426 16.54 2.77 -3.60
C TRP A 426 16.89 1.58 -4.48
N ARG A 427 18.10 1.03 -4.35
CA ARG A 427 18.56 -0.14 -5.11
C ARG A 427 17.73 -1.38 -4.82
N SER A 428 17.39 -1.61 -3.55
CA SER A 428 16.56 -2.75 -3.13
C SER A 428 15.14 -2.66 -3.71
N ALA A 429 14.57 -1.47 -3.76
CA ALA A 429 13.26 -1.24 -4.38
C ALA A 429 13.30 -1.39 -5.90
N LEU A 430 14.34 -0.87 -6.57
CA LEU A 430 14.53 -1.07 -8.01
C LEU A 430 14.61 -2.56 -8.36
N GLN A 431 15.41 -3.33 -7.61
CA GLN A 431 15.55 -4.77 -7.82
C GLN A 431 14.22 -5.50 -7.63
N LEU A 432 13.46 -5.17 -6.58
CA LEU A 432 12.15 -5.77 -6.36
C LEU A 432 11.18 -5.41 -7.50
N MET A 433 11.09 -4.14 -7.89
CA MET A 433 10.19 -3.71 -8.98
C MET A 433 10.58 -4.36 -10.31
N GLN A 434 11.88 -4.50 -10.60
CA GLN A 434 12.35 -5.23 -11.78
C GLN A 434 11.93 -6.70 -11.76
N SER A 435 12.01 -7.36 -10.59
CA SER A 435 11.54 -8.73 -10.42
C SER A 435 10.02 -8.84 -10.60
N ILE A 436 9.25 -7.92 -10.01
CA ILE A 436 7.79 -7.88 -10.07
C ILE A 436 7.30 -7.79 -11.52
N TYR A 437 7.88 -6.87 -12.29
CA TYR A 437 7.45 -6.60 -13.66
C TYR A 437 8.19 -7.44 -14.71
N ALA A 438 9.05 -8.37 -14.29
CA ALA A 438 9.99 -9.07 -15.16
C ALA A 438 10.65 -8.09 -16.15
N PHE A 439 11.23 -7.02 -15.59
CA PHE A 439 11.70 -5.85 -16.31
C PHE A 439 13.22 -5.82 -16.32
N VAL A 440 13.80 -5.79 -17.51
CA VAL A 440 15.24 -5.62 -17.73
C VAL A 440 15.42 -4.34 -18.54
N PRO A 441 16.01 -3.27 -17.98
CA PRO A 441 16.18 -2.01 -18.69
C PRO A 441 17.10 -2.20 -19.90
N GLN A 442 16.71 -1.60 -21.02
CA GLN A 442 17.52 -1.51 -22.24
C GLN A 442 18.11 -0.11 -22.43
N ARG A 443 17.54 0.91 -21.76
CA ARG A 443 18.00 2.29 -21.77
C ARG A 443 17.79 2.95 -20.42
N VAL A 444 18.59 3.96 -20.16
CA VAL A 444 18.56 4.74 -18.92
C VAL A 444 18.36 6.22 -19.23
N VAL A 445 17.42 6.85 -18.55
CA VAL A 445 17.17 8.29 -18.63
C VAL A 445 17.52 8.96 -17.32
N VAL A 446 18.24 10.08 -17.40
CA VAL A 446 18.65 10.89 -16.25
C VAL A 446 18.40 12.37 -16.50
N ASP A 447 18.40 13.15 -15.42
CA ASP A 447 18.44 14.60 -15.51
C ASP A 447 19.76 15.05 -16.17
N ALA A 448 19.72 16.16 -16.89
CA ALA A 448 20.88 16.78 -17.51
C ALA A 448 21.92 17.32 -16.50
N HIS A 449 21.57 17.40 -15.21
CA HIS A 449 22.46 17.86 -14.16
C HIS A 449 23.56 16.81 -13.86
N PRO A 450 24.84 17.09 -14.16
CA PRO A 450 25.92 16.11 -14.02
C PRO A 450 26.30 15.83 -12.55
N GLY A 451 25.99 16.77 -11.65
CA GLY A 451 26.28 16.63 -10.22
C GLY A 451 25.29 15.78 -9.44
N TYR A 452 24.19 15.31 -10.07
CA TYR A 452 23.21 14.48 -9.37
C TYR A 452 23.76 13.08 -9.12
N ARG A 453 23.43 12.52 -7.95
CA ARG A 453 23.71 11.12 -7.59
C ARG A 453 23.01 10.18 -8.54
N SER A 454 21.75 10.46 -8.92
CA SER A 454 21.04 9.67 -9.92
C SER A 454 21.82 9.59 -11.24
N THR A 455 22.35 10.73 -11.73
CA THR A 455 23.19 10.79 -12.94
C THR A 455 24.48 10.00 -12.79
N GLN A 456 25.16 10.11 -11.64
CA GLN A 456 26.39 9.36 -11.34
C GLN A 456 26.13 7.84 -11.27
N TRP A 457 25.01 7.43 -10.66
CA TRP A 457 24.62 6.01 -10.62
C TRP A 457 24.35 5.45 -12.01
N ALA A 458 23.71 6.23 -12.88
CA ALA A 458 23.45 5.79 -14.25
C ALA A 458 24.72 5.58 -15.07
N ALA A 459 25.77 6.41 -14.85
CA ALA A 459 27.06 6.26 -15.52
C ALA A 459 27.76 4.92 -15.21
N SER A 460 27.40 4.28 -14.09
CA SER A 460 27.91 2.94 -13.73
C SER A 460 27.17 1.79 -14.43
N LEU A 461 26.05 2.06 -15.10
CA LEU A 461 25.25 1.05 -15.79
C LEU A 461 25.74 0.88 -17.23
N PRO A 462 25.95 -0.36 -17.72
CA PRO A 462 26.38 -0.64 -19.10
C PRO A 462 25.20 -0.53 -20.08
N LEU A 463 24.49 0.60 -20.07
CA LEU A 463 23.29 0.84 -20.88
C LEU A 463 23.38 2.19 -21.59
N PRO A 464 22.77 2.34 -22.78
CA PRO A 464 22.60 3.64 -23.41
C PRO A 464 21.97 4.65 -22.46
N LEU A 465 22.64 5.79 -22.27
CA LEU A 465 22.25 6.88 -21.39
C LEU A 465 21.69 8.04 -22.21
N GLU A 466 20.48 8.50 -21.86
CA GLU A 466 19.84 9.66 -22.44
C GLU A 466 19.63 10.72 -21.35
N THR A 467 19.98 11.97 -21.64
CA THR A 467 19.82 13.10 -20.70
C THR A 467 18.59 13.94 -21.05
N VAL A 468 17.81 14.32 -20.05
CA VAL A 468 16.63 15.19 -20.21
C VAL A 468 16.76 16.41 -19.32
N LEU A 469 16.43 17.59 -19.84
CA LEU A 469 16.41 18.82 -19.04
C LEU A 469 15.30 18.77 -17.99
N HIS A 470 15.63 19.11 -16.74
CA HIS A 470 14.71 19.11 -15.59
C HIS A 470 13.35 19.78 -15.89
N HIS A 471 13.37 21.02 -16.39
CA HIS A 471 12.15 21.77 -16.69
C HIS A 471 11.37 21.18 -17.87
N HIS A 472 12.05 20.52 -18.80
CA HIS A 472 11.38 19.80 -19.89
C HIS A 472 10.66 18.56 -19.36
N ALA A 473 11.27 17.80 -18.44
CA ALA A 473 10.62 16.69 -17.76
C ALA A 473 9.37 17.13 -16.99
N HIS A 474 9.46 18.24 -16.24
CA HIS A 474 8.30 18.83 -15.56
C HIS A 474 7.18 19.24 -16.52
N ALA A 475 7.50 19.94 -17.62
CA ALA A 475 6.50 20.39 -18.60
C ALA A 475 5.81 19.23 -19.35
N ARG A 476 6.46 18.07 -19.44
CA ARG A 476 5.95 16.86 -20.09
C ARG A 476 5.38 15.83 -19.09
N GLY A 477 5.41 16.13 -17.79
CA GLY A 477 4.87 15.26 -16.75
C GLY A 477 3.38 14.98 -17.00
N MET A 478 2.96 13.72 -16.82
CA MET A 478 1.57 13.33 -17.05
C MET A 478 0.60 13.97 -16.04
N PRO A 479 -0.63 14.35 -16.45
CA PRO A 479 -1.67 14.78 -15.54
C PRO A 479 -2.02 13.67 -14.53
N GLY A 480 -2.05 13.99 -13.23
CA GLY A 480 -2.41 13.05 -12.15
C GLY A 480 -1.24 12.23 -11.57
N GLY A 481 -0.01 12.47 -12.02
CA GLY A 481 1.22 11.97 -11.41
C GLY A 481 2.09 13.09 -10.87
N ALA A 482 2.97 12.76 -9.91
CA ALA A 482 4.21 13.53 -9.75
C ALA A 482 4.90 13.59 -11.13
N PRO A 483 5.58 14.71 -11.47
CA PRO A 483 6.24 14.87 -12.75
C PRO A 483 7.04 13.60 -13.07
N LEU A 484 6.74 12.96 -14.20
CA LEU A 484 7.46 11.77 -14.69
C LEU A 484 8.95 12.10 -14.67
N ALA A 485 9.66 11.57 -13.67
CA ALA A 485 11.10 11.69 -13.52
C ALA A 485 11.63 13.08 -13.94
N ALA A 486 11.19 14.12 -13.23
CA ALA A 486 12.08 15.27 -13.05
C ALA A 486 13.21 14.83 -12.14
#